data_AF-A0A9Q8PK78-F1
#
_entry.id   AF-A0A9Q8PK78-F1
#
_cell.length_a   1.000
_cell.length_b   1.000
_cell.length_c   1.000
_cell.angle_alpha   90.00
_cell.angle_beta   90.00
_cell.angle_gamma   90.00
#
_symmetry.space_group_name_H-M   'P 1'
#
loop_
_entity.id
_entity.type
_entity.pdbx_description
1 polymer ?
#
loop_
_entity_poly.entity_id
_entity_poly.type
_entity_poly.pdbx_seq_one_letter_code
_entity_poly.pdbx_strand_id
1 'polypeptide(L)'
;METMNSSSWKNAKLTRTETEERRRLWWAVIILDRCTHAGFRFRPLAIPSIAFDEIIPASHDDWDNGELAVNPLLVMSIESETLVSPYARACQAAHLLGRVCQHFNDHTNAEDCDIHFREAVQILRAEKALNVLVQQDALNNSQTLRLVSARALCISALLLLTDVHSCIEVDHVEAGGGNRGLRLELQQMAIDEAKATASETVSFAEELEAHITMHGVASVGPLVLNCLYPAAATFAWYHRETGSEAHYLKLLKLRHVLGLLKEQWPARSDYLDLLEGTGFTYTGAAFQ
;
A
#
# COMPACT_ATOMS: atom_id res chain seq x y z
N MET A 1 50.23 -2.39 -10.10
CA MET A 1 48.86 -2.91 -9.95
C MET A 1 48.63 -3.06 -8.46
N GLU A 2 48.26 -1.97 -7.79
CA GLU A 2 48.06 -1.95 -6.34
C GLU A 2 46.75 -2.64 -6.01
N THR A 3 46.84 -3.73 -5.26
CA THR A 3 45.69 -4.44 -4.71
C THR A 3 45.07 -3.58 -3.62
N MET A 4 43.93 -2.95 -3.92
CA MET A 4 43.12 -2.24 -2.92
C MET A 4 42.71 -3.23 -1.82
N ASN A 5 43.20 -2.98 -0.61
CA ASN A 5 43.04 -3.85 0.54
C ASN A 5 41.55 -3.87 0.98
N SER A 6 40.96 -5.04 1.22
CA SER A 6 39.51 -5.20 1.48
C SER A 6 39.02 -4.54 2.79
N SER A 7 39.92 -3.96 3.56
CA SER A 7 39.67 -3.15 4.75
C SER A 7 39.41 -1.66 4.44
N SER A 8 39.71 -1.18 3.23
CA SER A 8 39.61 0.23 2.85
C SER A 8 38.16 0.71 2.66
N TRP A 9 37.27 -0.11 2.08
CA TRP A 9 35.87 0.28 1.85
C TRP A 9 35.03 0.24 3.13
N LYS A 10 35.41 -0.59 4.12
CA LYS A 10 34.70 -0.68 5.41
C LYS A 10 34.92 0.55 6.30
N ASN A 11 35.95 1.35 6.03
CA ASN A 11 36.36 2.50 6.85
C ASN A 11 36.25 3.85 6.11
N ALA A 12 35.71 3.88 4.90
CA ALA A 12 35.43 5.14 4.22
C ALA A 12 34.25 5.83 4.93
N LYS A 13 34.48 7.00 5.53
CA LYS A 13 33.38 7.86 5.98
C LYS A 13 32.61 8.27 4.73
N LEU A 14 31.42 7.70 4.57
CA LEU A 14 30.50 8.10 3.52
C LEU A 14 30.24 9.60 3.64
N THR A 15 30.22 10.28 2.50
CA THR A 15 29.67 11.62 2.41
C THR A 15 28.20 11.59 2.83
N ARG A 16 27.67 12.75 3.22
CA ARG A 16 26.24 12.91 3.48
C ARG A 16 25.42 12.45 2.28
N THR A 17 25.91 12.77 1.09
CA THR A 17 25.36 12.34 -0.20
C THR A 17 25.26 10.83 -0.28
N GLU A 18 26.38 10.11 -0.17
CA GLU A 18 26.37 8.65 -0.22
C GLU A 18 25.52 8.00 0.89
N THR A 19 25.42 8.65 2.06
CA THR A 19 24.58 8.16 3.17
C THR A 19 23.09 8.27 2.84
N GLU A 20 22.65 9.38 2.25
CA GLU A 20 21.27 9.58 1.84
C GLU A 20 20.90 8.71 0.63
N GLU A 21 21.79 8.55 -0.35
CA GLU A 21 21.59 7.59 -1.46
C GLU A 21 21.41 6.16 -0.94
N ARG A 22 22.27 5.72 -0.01
CA ARG A 22 22.13 4.42 0.62
C ARG A 22 20.80 4.27 1.35
N ARG A 23 20.33 5.33 2.03
CA ARG A 23 19.04 5.35 2.72
C ARG A 23 17.88 5.24 1.73
N ARG A 24 17.90 6.02 0.66
CA ARG A 24 16.88 5.97 -0.41
C ARG A 24 16.85 4.60 -1.07
N LEU A 25 18.00 4.05 -1.40
CA LEU A 25 18.10 2.70 -1.97
C LEU A 25 17.55 1.64 -1.00
N TRP A 26 17.87 1.73 0.28
CA TRP A 26 17.34 0.81 1.28
C TRP A 26 15.81 0.84 1.36
N TRP A 27 15.22 2.05 1.38
CA TRP A 27 13.77 2.21 1.36
C TRP A 27 13.13 1.75 0.05
N ALA A 28 13.80 1.91 -1.10
CA ALA A 28 13.33 1.36 -2.37
C ALA A 28 13.24 -0.17 -2.31
N VAL A 29 14.26 -0.85 -1.74
CA VAL A 29 14.25 -2.30 -1.54
C VAL A 29 13.11 -2.73 -0.61
N ILE A 30 12.88 -1.99 0.48
CA ILE A 30 11.74 -2.20 1.38
C ILE A 30 10.42 -2.11 0.61
N ILE A 31 10.19 -1.01 -0.13
CA ILE A 31 8.95 -0.80 -0.90
C ILE A 31 8.69 -1.99 -1.83
N LEU A 32 9.71 -2.45 -2.56
CA LEU A 32 9.59 -3.59 -3.46
C LEU A 32 9.27 -4.89 -2.70
N ASP A 33 9.92 -5.16 -1.57
CA ASP A 33 9.61 -6.32 -0.74
C ASP A 33 8.15 -6.28 -0.26
N ARG A 34 7.65 -5.13 0.18
CA ARG A 34 6.24 -4.99 0.62
C ARG A 34 5.25 -5.19 -0.53
N CYS A 35 5.52 -4.58 -1.69
CA CYS A 35 4.60 -4.63 -2.83
C CYS A 35 4.54 -6.00 -3.49
N THR A 36 5.65 -6.73 -3.49
CA THR A 36 5.70 -8.09 -4.05
C THR A 36 5.08 -9.14 -3.13
N HIS A 37 4.94 -8.84 -1.84
CA HIS A 37 4.25 -9.70 -0.87
C HIS A 37 2.80 -9.29 -0.61
N ALA A 38 2.40 -8.08 -1.01
CA ALA A 38 1.02 -7.63 -0.92
C ALA A 38 0.13 -8.61 -1.69
N GLY A 39 -0.79 -9.26 -0.98
CA GLY A 39 -1.68 -10.23 -1.60
C GLY A 39 -1.14 -11.67 -1.71
N PHE A 40 -0.06 -12.02 -1.01
CA PHE A 40 0.34 -13.42 -0.88
C PHE A 40 0.16 -13.90 0.57
N ARG A 41 -0.56 -15.00 0.74
CA ARG A 41 -0.68 -15.71 2.02
C ARG A 41 0.50 -16.67 2.23
N PHE A 42 0.77 -16.97 3.49
CA PHE A 42 1.76 -17.94 3.94
C PHE A 42 3.19 -17.62 3.48
N ARG A 43 3.47 -16.35 3.18
CA ARG A 43 4.77 -15.90 2.70
C ARG A 43 5.28 -14.76 3.59
N PRO A 44 6.20 -15.03 4.53
CA PRO A 44 6.75 -13.97 5.36
C PRO A 44 7.52 -12.97 4.49
N LEU A 45 7.49 -11.70 4.90
CA LEU A 45 8.31 -10.66 4.28
C LEU A 45 9.80 -11.04 4.35
N ALA A 46 10.55 -10.76 3.28
CA ALA A 46 11.99 -11.02 3.29
C ALA A 46 12.74 -10.07 4.25
N ILE A 47 12.21 -8.86 4.43
CA ILE A 47 12.74 -7.86 5.34
C ILE A 47 11.83 -7.75 6.57
N PRO A 48 12.35 -7.86 7.80
CA PRO A 48 11.56 -7.80 9.03
C PRO A 48 10.94 -6.42 9.26
N SER A 49 10.19 -6.29 10.37
CA SER A 49 9.61 -5.01 10.78
C SER A 49 10.69 -3.94 10.96
N ILE A 50 10.37 -2.73 10.50
CA ILE A 50 11.27 -1.57 10.55
C ILE A 50 11.07 -0.87 11.89
N ALA A 51 12.16 -0.45 12.52
CA ALA A 51 12.12 0.25 13.79
C ALA A 51 11.41 1.61 13.65
N PHE A 52 10.70 2.02 14.70
CA PHE A 52 9.91 3.25 14.70
C PHE A 52 10.75 4.54 14.64
N ASP A 53 12.00 4.45 15.09
CA ASP A 53 13.01 5.50 15.06
C ASP A 53 13.91 5.42 13.81
N GLU A 54 13.56 4.57 12.83
CA GLU A 54 14.27 4.52 11.56
C GLU A 54 14.17 5.86 10.83
N ILE A 55 15.29 6.29 10.27
CA ILE A 55 15.40 7.57 9.56
C ILE A 55 14.83 7.40 8.15
N ILE A 56 13.87 8.24 7.78
CA ILE A 56 13.31 8.25 6.42
C ILE A 56 14.06 9.24 5.51
N PRO A 57 13.97 9.08 4.19
CA PRO A 57 14.66 9.96 3.25
C PRO A 57 14.31 11.44 3.44
N ALA A 58 15.28 12.30 3.14
CA ALA A 58 15.13 13.74 3.18
C ALA A 58 14.24 14.27 2.03
N SER A 59 14.00 15.58 2.00
CA SER A 59 13.37 16.24 0.86
C SER A 59 14.10 15.94 -0.46
N HIS A 60 13.34 15.82 -1.55
CA HIS A 60 13.92 15.71 -2.90
C HIS A 60 14.66 16.99 -3.27
N ASP A 61 14.09 18.16 -2.97
CA ASP A 61 14.70 19.43 -3.36
C ASP A 61 16.00 19.66 -2.58
N ASP A 62 16.02 19.42 -1.27
CA ASP A 62 17.25 19.53 -0.47
C ASP A 62 18.31 18.53 -0.94
N TRP A 63 17.88 17.34 -1.39
CA TRP A 63 18.77 16.33 -1.94
C TRP A 63 19.40 16.78 -3.26
N ASP A 64 18.58 17.20 -4.23
CA ASP A 64 19.00 17.59 -5.56
C ASP A 64 19.91 18.83 -5.53
N ASN A 65 19.69 19.72 -4.56
CA ASN A 65 20.52 20.91 -4.35
C ASN A 65 21.76 20.64 -3.47
N GLY A 66 21.90 19.44 -2.91
CA GLY A 66 22.99 19.09 -1.99
C GLY A 66 22.94 19.85 -0.66
N GLU A 67 21.76 20.34 -0.26
CA GLU A 67 21.55 21.14 0.93
C GLU A 67 21.44 20.32 2.22
N LEU A 68 21.61 21.00 3.35
CA LEU A 68 21.49 20.39 4.66
C LEU A 68 20.02 20.25 5.08
N ALA A 69 19.39 19.13 4.74
CA ALA A 69 18.06 18.73 5.24
C ALA A 69 18.08 18.11 6.66
N VAL A 70 16.97 18.21 7.37
CA VAL A 70 16.67 17.33 8.53
C VAL A 70 15.91 16.11 8.01
N ASN A 71 16.44 14.91 8.26
CA ASN A 71 15.70 13.69 7.95
C ASN A 71 14.65 13.42 9.04
N PRO A 72 13.38 13.17 8.68
CA PRO A 72 12.36 12.80 9.66
C PRO A 72 12.62 11.39 10.22
N LEU A 73 12.07 11.11 11.40
CA LEU A 73 11.92 9.73 11.88
C LEU A 73 10.56 9.19 11.44
N LEU A 74 10.51 7.89 11.16
CA LEU A 74 9.37 7.19 10.58
C LEU A 74 8.02 7.47 11.27
N VAL A 75 7.95 7.40 12.60
CA VAL A 75 6.71 7.61 13.36
C VAL A 75 6.42 9.10 13.59
N MET A 76 7.43 9.93 13.84
CA MET A 76 7.23 11.35 14.15
C MET A 76 6.66 12.14 12.95
N SER A 77 6.92 11.70 11.71
CA SER A 77 6.35 12.33 10.51
C SER A 77 4.91 11.92 10.19
N ILE A 78 4.29 11.04 11.00
CA ILE A 78 2.86 10.72 10.92
C ILE A 78 2.03 11.72 11.75
N GLU A 79 2.65 12.38 12.75
CA GLU A 79 1.95 13.21 13.74
C GLU A 79 2.21 14.73 13.57
N SER A 80 3.02 15.12 12.59
CA SER A 80 3.61 16.45 12.47
C SER A 80 3.18 17.17 11.18
N GLU A 81 2.84 18.47 11.28
CA GLU A 81 2.57 19.39 10.14
C GLU A 81 3.82 19.67 9.28
N THR A 82 4.96 19.04 9.59
CA THR A 82 6.18 19.15 8.78
C THR A 82 5.94 18.68 7.36
N LEU A 83 6.38 19.47 6.37
CA LEU A 83 6.34 19.11 4.96
C LEU A 83 7.19 17.83 4.73
N VAL A 84 6.52 16.69 4.58
CA VAL A 84 7.17 15.40 4.29
C VAL A 84 7.28 15.25 2.78
N SER A 85 8.45 14.83 2.30
CA SER A 85 8.66 14.64 0.87
C SER A 85 7.78 13.50 0.32
N PRO A 86 7.38 13.53 -0.96
CA PRO A 86 6.55 12.45 -1.53
C PRO A 86 7.18 11.06 -1.42
N TYR A 87 8.51 10.98 -1.49
CA TYR A 87 9.23 9.73 -1.32
C TYR A 87 9.22 9.26 0.14
N ALA A 88 9.38 10.18 1.09
CA ALA A 88 9.22 9.87 2.51
C ALA A 88 7.79 9.42 2.85
N ARG A 89 6.75 10.01 2.22
CA ARG A 89 5.36 9.51 2.33
C ARG A 89 5.23 8.08 1.80
N ALA A 90 5.86 7.76 0.67
CA ALA A 90 5.86 6.39 0.16
C ALA A 90 6.59 5.41 1.11
N CYS A 91 7.65 5.85 1.80
CA CYS A 91 8.33 5.06 2.82
C CYS A 91 7.42 4.76 4.02
N GLN A 92 6.68 5.77 4.49
CA GLN A 92 5.69 5.59 5.57
C GLN A 92 4.57 4.63 5.16
N ALA A 93 4.03 4.79 3.95
CA ALA A 93 2.99 3.92 3.42
C ALA A 93 3.49 2.47 3.25
N ALA A 94 4.73 2.29 2.79
CA ALA A 94 5.33 0.96 2.71
C ALA A 94 5.57 0.34 4.08
N HIS A 95 5.94 1.12 5.11
CA HIS A 95 6.06 0.60 6.46
C HIS A 95 4.74 0.02 6.96
N LEU A 96 3.64 0.77 6.83
CA LEU A 96 2.32 0.31 7.28
C LEU A 96 1.78 -0.85 6.41
N LEU A 97 2.01 -0.83 5.08
CA LEU A 97 1.73 -2.00 4.22
C LEU A 97 2.48 -3.25 4.71
N GLY A 98 3.71 -3.10 5.20
CA GLY A 98 4.45 -4.19 5.82
C GLY A 98 3.83 -4.70 7.11
N ARG A 99 3.27 -3.81 7.94
CA ARG A 99 2.49 -4.21 9.12
C ARG A 99 1.24 -4.98 8.73
N VAL A 100 0.53 -4.55 7.68
CA VAL A 100 -0.62 -5.31 7.13
C VAL A 100 -0.18 -6.68 6.64
N CYS A 101 0.90 -6.78 5.87
CA CYS A 101 1.40 -8.05 5.36
C CYS A 101 1.83 -9.01 6.48
N GLN A 102 2.45 -8.50 7.55
CA GLN A 102 2.82 -9.29 8.73
C GLN A 102 1.55 -9.77 9.44
N HIS A 103 0.65 -8.85 9.77
CA HIS A 103 -0.64 -9.14 10.40
C HIS A 103 -1.39 -10.24 9.64
N PHE A 104 -1.45 -10.14 8.32
CA PHE A 104 -2.13 -11.11 7.47
C PHE A 104 -1.47 -12.50 7.44
N ASN A 105 -0.14 -12.58 7.60
CA ASN A 105 0.61 -13.83 7.55
C ASN A 105 0.85 -14.45 8.94
N ASP A 106 0.54 -13.72 10.01
CA ASP A 106 0.71 -14.18 11.39
C ASP A 106 -0.37 -15.20 11.76
N HIS A 107 0.06 -16.42 12.03
CA HIS A 107 -0.83 -17.50 12.44
C HIS A 107 -1.11 -17.36 13.93
N THR A 108 -2.27 -16.79 14.26
CA THR A 108 -2.64 -16.48 15.64
C THR A 108 -3.30 -17.71 16.29
N ASN A 109 -2.82 -18.09 17.47
CA ASN A 109 -3.47 -19.12 18.29
C ASN A 109 -4.83 -18.62 18.81
N ALA A 110 -5.76 -19.52 19.13
CA ALA A 110 -7.10 -19.17 19.61
C ALA A 110 -7.12 -18.23 20.83
N GLU A 111 -6.09 -18.30 21.68
CA GLU A 111 -5.92 -17.48 22.89
C GLU A 111 -5.53 -16.02 22.59
N ASP A 112 -4.86 -15.78 21.46
CA ASP A 112 -4.31 -14.47 21.07
C ASP A 112 -5.22 -13.71 20.08
N CYS A 113 -6.34 -14.30 19.65
CA CYS A 113 -7.23 -13.69 18.67
C CYS A 113 -7.72 -12.28 19.07
N ASP A 114 -8.02 -12.04 20.35
CA ASP A 114 -8.44 -10.71 20.81
C ASP A 114 -7.30 -9.68 20.71
N ILE A 115 -6.04 -10.10 20.87
CA ILE A 115 -4.87 -9.23 20.67
C ILE A 115 -4.71 -8.93 19.19
N HIS A 116 -4.85 -9.94 18.34
CA HIS A 116 -4.78 -9.80 16.89
C HIS A 116 -5.87 -8.85 16.35
N PHE A 117 -7.12 -8.96 16.81
CA PHE A 117 -8.15 -7.97 16.47
C PHE A 117 -7.80 -6.57 17.00
N ARG A 118 -7.27 -6.49 18.24
CA ARG A 118 -6.56 -5.35 18.83
C ARG A 118 -5.69 -4.61 17.81
N GLU A 119 -4.74 -5.36 17.30
CA GLU A 119 -3.71 -4.90 16.38
C GLU A 119 -4.28 -4.44 15.04
N ALA A 120 -5.18 -5.22 14.43
CA ALA A 120 -5.83 -4.87 13.17
C ALA A 120 -6.52 -3.49 13.26
N VAL A 121 -7.21 -3.20 14.37
CA VAL A 121 -7.84 -1.90 14.61
C VAL A 121 -6.81 -0.76 14.66
N GLN A 122 -5.65 -0.98 15.29
CA GLN A 122 -4.61 0.04 15.35
C GLN A 122 -3.94 0.28 13.99
N ILE A 123 -3.65 -0.80 13.24
CA ILE A 123 -3.10 -0.70 11.88
C ILE A 123 -4.08 0.07 10.99
N LEU A 124 -5.36 -0.29 11.03
CA LEU A 124 -6.41 0.40 10.25
C LEU A 124 -6.46 1.90 10.57
N ARG A 125 -6.41 2.28 11.84
CA ARG A 125 -6.41 3.70 12.26
C ARG A 125 -5.18 4.45 11.76
N ALA A 126 -4.00 3.84 11.87
CA ALA A 126 -2.75 4.43 11.41
C ALA A 126 -2.73 4.63 9.88
N GLU A 127 -3.17 3.62 9.13
CA GLU A 127 -3.29 3.69 7.66
C GLU A 127 -4.27 4.77 7.21
N LYS A 128 -5.44 4.85 7.85
CA LYS A 128 -6.42 5.90 7.56
C LYS A 128 -5.87 7.30 7.84
N ALA A 129 -5.18 7.47 8.98
CA ALA A 129 -4.56 8.75 9.32
C ALA A 129 -3.51 9.15 8.27
N LEU A 130 -2.63 8.20 7.87
CA LEU A 130 -1.63 8.46 6.84
C LEU A 130 -2.28 8.76 5.47
N ASN A 131 -3.31 8.01 5.07
CA ASN A 131 -3.99 8.25 3.80
C ASN A 131 -4.58 9.68 3.77
N VAL A 132 -5.25 10.11 4.84
CA VAL A 132 -5.77 11.49 4.93
C VAL A 132 -4.66 12.53 4.75
N LEU A 133 -3.50 12.34 5.40
CA LEU A 133 -2.36 13.25 5.25
C LEU A 133 -1.82 13.26 3.81
N VAL A 134 -1.67 12.09 3.18
CA VAL A 134 -1.19 11.98 1.80
C VAL A 134 -2.17 12.65 0.82
N GLN A 135 -3.47 12.53 1.03
CA GLN A 135 -4.48 13.21 0.20
C GLN A 135 -4.43 14.73 0.41
N GLN A 136 -4.28 15.19 1.65
CA GLN A 136 -4.12 16.62 1.95
C GLN A 136 -2.86 17.21 1.29
N ASP A 137 -1.74 16.50 1.35
CA ASP A 137 -0.48 16.92 0.71
C ASP A 137 -0.62 17.01 -0.82
N ALA A 138 -1.38 16.09 -1.43
CA ALA A 138 -1.66 16.10 -2.86
C ALA A 138 -2.45 17.35 -3.27
N LEU A 139 -3.49 17.70 -2.50
CA LEU A 139 -4.33 18.86 -2.75
C LEU A 139 -3.60 20.19 -2.52
N ASN A 140 -2.84 20.30 -1.41
CA ASN A 140 -2.25 21.57 -0.98
C ASN A 140 -1.03 21.97 -1.81
N ASN A 141 -0.20 21.02 -2.23
CA ASN A 141 1.09 21.32 -2.85
C ASN A 141 1.08 21.19 -4.38
N SER A 142 -0.07 20.90 -5.01
CA SER A 142 -0.14 20.48 -6.42
C SER A 142 0.83 19.33 -6.76
N GLN A 143 1.20 18.54 -5.75
CA GLN A 143 2.14 17.42 -5.84
C GLN A 143 1.42 16.10 -6.08
N THR A 144 0.16 16.13 -6.51
CA THR A 144 -0.66 14.94 -6.80
C THR A 144 0.10 13.90 -7.60
N LEU A 145 0.89 14.34 -8.59
CA LEU A 145 1.70 13.46 -9.43
C LEU A 145 2.86 12.80 -8.69
N ARG A 146 3.51 13.52 -7.77
CA ARG A 146 4.66 13.00 -7.00
C ARG A 146 4.20 12.02 -5.91
N LEU A 147 2.94 12.10 -5.48
CA LEU A 147 2.36 11.27 -4.42
C LEU A 147 1.64 10.01 -4.92
N VAL A 148 1.60 9.76 -6.24
CA VAL A 148 0.93 8.57 -6.84
C VAL A 148 1.37 7.26 -6.17
N SER A 149 2.67 7.09 -5.92
CA SER A 149 3.17 5.87 -5.27
C SER A 149 2.73 5.75 -3.81
N ALA A 150 2.77 6.85 -3.06
CA ALA A 150 2.34 6.85 -1.66
C ALA A 150 0.83 6.54 -1.52
N ARG A 151 0.00 7.17 -2.37
CA ARG A 151 -1.45 6.91 -2.44
C ARG A 151 -1.73 5.46 -2.81
N ALA A 152 -1.09 4.94 -3.85
CA ALA A 152 -1.25 3.56 -4.27
C ALA A 152 -0.89 2.57 -3.15
N LEU A 153 0.18 2.83 -2.39
CA LEU A 153 0.58 2.00 -1.25
C LEU A 153 -0.45 2.04 -0.11
N CYS A 154 -0.91 3.23 0.31
CA CYS A 154 -1.93 3.37 1.35
C CYS A 154 -3.24 2.68 0.96
N ILE A 155 -3.71 2.90 -0.27
CA ILE A 155 -4.93 2.26 -0.78
C ILE A 155 -4.74 0.73 -0.83
N SER A 156 -3.60 0.24 -1.30
CA SER A 156 -3.31 -1.20 -1.34
C SER A 156 -3.34 -1.83 0.06
N ALA A 157 -2.75 -1.16 1.05
CA ALA A 157 -2.73 -1.63 2.43
C ALA A 157 -4.13 -1.66 3.07
N LEU A 158 -4.93 -0.61 2.87
CA LEU A 158 -6.31 -0.54 3.33
C LEU A 158 -7.17 -1.64 2.68
N LEU A 159 -7.11 -1.82 1.36
CA LEU A 159 -7.86 -2.87 0.67
C LEU A 159 -7.45 -4.26 1.14
N LEU A 160 -6.15 -4.51 1.32
CA LEU A 160 -5.66 -5.80 1.82
C LEU A 160 -6.13 -6.08 3.25
N LEU A 161 -6.01 -5.12 4.16
CA LEU A 161 -6.42 -5.30 5.56
C LEU A 161 -7.93 -5.52 5.68
N THR A 162 -8.72 -4.76 4.91
CA THR A 162 -10.18 -4.81 4.97
C THR A 162 -10.75 -6.07 4.31
N ASP A 163 -10.13 -6.58 3.24
CA ASP A 163 -10.51 -7.86 2.63
C ASP A 163 -10.47 -9.00 3.66
N VAL A 164 -9.38 -9.07 4.42
CA VAL A 164 -9.16 -10.09 5.47
C VAL A 164 -10.21 -10.04 6.57
N HIS A 165 -10.59 -8.85 7.01
CA HIS A 165 -11.46 -8.67 8.18
C HIS A 165 -12.94 -8.45 7.82
N SER A 166 -13.28 -8.30 6.54
CA SER A 166 -14.67 -8.12 6.09
C SER A 166 -15.45 -9.44 5.97
N CYS A 167 -14.76 -10.55 5.66
CA CYS A 167 -15.36 -11.87 5.48
C CYS A 167 -15.38 -12.69 6.79
N ILE A 168 -16.46 -13.43 7.03
CA ILE A 168 -16.62 -14.31 8.21
C ILE A 168 -16.01 -15.71 7.96
N GLU A 169 -15.99 -16.14 6.71
CA GLU A 169 -15.88 -17.55 6.30
C GLU A 169 -14.46 -18.05 6.05
N VAL A 170 -13.45 -17.18 6.12
CA VAL A 170 -12.08 -17.57 5.74
C VAL A 170 -11.31 -18.05 6.97
N ASP A 171 -11.20 -19.37 7.08
CA ASP A 171 -10.24 -20.19 7.83
C ASP A 171 -9.83 -19.74 9.25
N HIS A 172 -10.27 -20.53 10.23
CA HIS A 172 -9.75 -20.70 11.61
C HIS A 172 -10.30 -19.84 12.76
N VAL A 173 -11.21 -18.88 12.54
CA VAL A 173 -11.80 -18.09 13.64
C VAL A 173 -13.20 -18.58 14.06
N GLU A 174 -13.59 -19.82 13.76
CA GLU A 174 -14.79 -20.40 14.38
C GLU A 174 -14.59 -20.77 15.87
N ALA A 175 -13.35 -20.68 16.40
CA ALA A 175 -13.04 -21.09 17.77
C ALA A 175 -12.16 -20.12 18.60
N GLY A 176 -11.75 -18.97 18.07
CA GLY A 176 -10.76 -18.08 18.71
C GLY A 176 -11.33 -16.72 19.15
N GLY A 177 -10.92 -16.27 20.34
CA GLY A 177 -11.28 -14.97 20.92
C GLY A 177 -12.44 -15.01 21.92
N GLY A 178 -12.22 -14.45 23.11
CA GLY A 178 -13.25 -14.36 24.16
C GLY A 178 -14.25 -13.23 23.91
N ASN A 179 -13.91 -12.26 23.04
CA ASN A 179 -14.69 -11.05 22.84
C ASN A 179 -15.35 -10.99 21.45
N ARG A 180 -16.55 -11.58 21.33
CA ARG A 180 -17.37 -11.52 20.10
C ARG A 180 -17.70 -10.09 19.67
N GLY A 181 -17.83 -9.16 20.61
CA GLY A 181 -18.15 -7.75 20.31
C GLY A 181 -17.02 -7.06 19.55
N LEU A 182 -15.77 -7.28 19.96
CA LEU A 182 -14.59 -6.74 19.29
C LEU A 182 -14.47 -7.21 17.84
N ARG A 183 -14.74 -8.50 17.58
CA ARG A 183 -14.71 -9.06 16.22
C ARG A 183 -15.77 -8.40 15.32
N LEU A 184 -17.01 -8.27 15.82
CA LEU A 184 -18.10 -7.63 15.07
C LEU A 184 -17.81 -6.15 14.78
N GLU A 185 -17.23 -5.45 15.76
CA GLU A 185 -16.83 -4.05 15.58
C GLU A 185 -15.75 -3.92 14.49
N LEU A 186 -14.70 -4.75 14.54
CA LEU A 186 -13.65 -4.76 13.52
C LEU A 186 -14.21 -5.11 12.14
N GLN A 187 -15.10 -6.10 12.05
CA GLN A 187 -15.72 -6.48 10.80
C GLN A 187 -16.54 -5.33 10.20
N GLN A 188 -17.36 -4.66 11.01
CA GLN A 188 -18.14 -3.52 10.54
C GLN A 188 -17.22 -2.40 10.06
N MET A 189 -16.16 -2.08 10.81
CA MET A 189 -15.15 -1.11 10.38
C MET A 189 -14.48 -1.51 9.05
N ALA A 190 -14.16 -2.79 8.86
CA ALA A 190 -13.55 -3.29 7.65
C ALA A 190 -14.50 -3.21 6.44
N ILE A 191 -15.78 -3.55 6.60
CA ILE A 191 -16.79 -3.44 5.55
C ILE A 191 -16.98 -1.98 5.12
N ASP A 192 -17.13 -1.08 6.08
CA ASP A 192 -17.31 0.35 5.81
C ASP A 192 -16.09 0.94 5.12
N GLU A 193 -14.89 0.59 5.60
CA GLU A 193 -13.65 1.08 5.02
C GLU A 193 -13.39 0.50 3.63
N ALA A 194 -13.58 -0.80 3.39
CA ALA A 194 -13.41 -1.42 2.07
C ALA A 194 -14.20 -0.68 0.99
N LYS A 195 -15.45 -0.32 1.29
CA LYS A 195 -16.32 0.41 0.36
C LYS A 195 -15.86 1.87 0.16
N ALA A 196 -15.41 2.52 1.23
CA ALA A 196 -14.88 3.88 1.17
C ALA A 196 -13.60 3.94 0.35
N THR A 197 -12.62 3.10 0.68
CA THR A 197 -11.33 2.99 -0.02
C THR A 197 -11.50 2.59 -1.49
N ALA A 198 -12.36 1.61 -1.80
CA ALA A 198 -12.64 1.25 -3.19
C ALA A 198 -13.24 2.44 -3.97
N SER A 199 -14.15 3.20 -3.36
CA SER A 199 -14.72 4.41 -4.00
C SER A 199 -13.68 5.51 -4.19
N GLU A 200 -12.80 5.73 -3.21
CA GLU A 200 -11.66 6.64 -3.32
C GLU A 200 -10.73 6.22 -4.47
N THR A 201 -10.52 4.92 -4.64
CA THR A 201 -9.69 4.38 -5.73
C THR A 201 -10.23 4.73 -7.11
N VAL A 202 -11.54 4.90 -7.26
CA VAL A 202 -12.15 5.35 -8.53
C VAL A 202 -11.74 6.79 -8.83
N SER A 203 -11.82 7.69 -7.84
CA SER A 203 -11.36 9.08 -8.00
C SER A 203 -9.85 9.14 -8.27
N PHE A 204 -9.06 8.32 -7.57
CA PHE A 204 -7.64 8.17 -7.85
C PHE A 204 -7.38 7.70 -9.29
N ALA A 205 -8.19 6.76 -9.81
CA ALA A 205 -8.08 6.27 -11.18
C ALA A 205 -8.46 7.34 -12.22
N GLU A 206 -9.44 8.21 -11.93
CA GLU A 206 -9.78 9.37 -12.77
C GLU A 206 -8.61 10.35 -12.89
N GLU A 207 -7.98 10.66 -11.75
CA GLU A 207 -6.78 11.51 -11.73
C GLU A 207 -5.61 10.84 -12.48
N LEU A 208 -5.45 9.53 -12.32
CA LEU A 208 -4.39 8.77 -12.99
C LEU A 208 -4.58 8.74 -14.51
N GLU A 209 -5.81 8.59 -15.00
CA GLU A 209 -6.11 8.66 -16.43
C GLU A 209 -5.77 10.02 -17.02
N ALA A 210 -6.14 11.11 -16.33
CA ALA A 210 -5.77 12.45 -16.74
C ALA A 210 -4.25 12.62 -16.79
N HIS A 211 -3.53 12.07 -15.81
CA HIS A 211 -2.07 12.08 -15.77
C HIS A 211 -1.45 11.31 -16.94
N ILE A 212 -1.90 10.07 -17.20
CA ILE A 212 -1.43 9.24 -18.31
C ILE A 212 -1.66 9.96 -19.64
N THR A 213 -2.80 10.64 -19.79
CA THR A 213 -3.13 11.39 -21.01
C THR A 213 -2.16 12.55 -21.25
N MET A 214 -1.72 13.23 -20.19
CA MET A 214 -0.82 14.39 -20.32
C MET A 214 0.67 14.01 -20.42
N HIS A 215 1.11 12.99 -19.69
CA HIS A 215 2.54 12.67 -19.52
C HIS A 215 2.96 11.34 -20.15
N GLY A 216 2.00 10.58 -20.69
CA GLY A 216 2.21 9.24 -21.22
C GLY A 216 2.19 8.17 -20.13
N VAL A 217 1.97 6.92 -20.53
CA VAL A 217 1.88 5.79 -19.60
C VAL A 217 3.18 5.59 -18.79
N ALA A 218 4.33 5.88 -19.42
CA ALA A 218 5.66 5.64 -18.85
C ALA A 218 5.95 6.40 -17.54
N SER A 219 5.21 7.47 -17.24
CA SER A 219 5.35 8.22 -15.99
C SER A 219 4.72 7.52 -14.78
N VAL A 220 3.99 6.43 -14.98
CA VAL A 220 3.29 5.68 -13.93
C VAL A 220 4.04 4.40 -13.60
N GLY A 221 4.41 4.26 -12.33
CA GLY A 221 5.03 3.04 -11.80
C GLY A 221 4.02 1.90 -11.61
N PRO A 222 4.48 0.64 -11.50
CA PRO A 222 3.60 -0.53 -11.43
C PRO A 222 2.81 -0.63 -10.10
N LEU A 223 3.16 0.16 -9.09
CA LEU A 223 2.55 0.13 -7.77
C LEU A 223 1.04 0.43 -7.79
N VAL A 224 0.56 1.20 -8.77
CA VAL A 224 -0.87 1.50 -8.94
C VAL A 224 -1.70 0.27 -9.24
N LEU A 225 -1.10 -0.79 -9.79
CA LEU A 225 -1.82 -2.02 -10.12
C LEU A 225 -2.34 -2.70 -8.85
N ASN A 226 -1.55 -2.65 -7.77
CA ASN A 226 -1.85 -3.27 -6.48
C ASN A 226 -3.06 -2.66 -5.76
N CYS A 227 -3.47 -1.44 -6.12
CA CYS A 227 -4.69 -0.84 -5.59
C CYS A 227 -5.86 -0.88 -6.60
N LEU A 228 -5.59 -0.68 -7.89
CA LEU A 228 -6.64 -0.64 -8.91
C LEU A 228 -7.33 -2.01 -9.09
N TYR A 229 -6.56 -3.09 -9.10
CA TYR A 229 -7.13 -4.44 -9.28
C TYR A 229 -8.01 -4.86 -8.10
N PRO A 230 -7.56 -4.78 -6.82
CA PRO A 230 -8.43 -5.16 -5.70
C PRO A 230 -9.68 -4.29 -5.59
N ALA A 231 -9.60 -2.99 -5.85
CA ALA A 231 -10.79 -2.12 -5.86
C ALA A 231 -11.79 -2.52 -6.96
N ALA A 232 -11.29 -2.91 -8.14
CA ALA A 232 -12.13 -3.44 -9.21
C ALA A 232 -12.80 -4.74 -8.78
N ALA A 233 -12.05 -5.67 -8.18
CA ALA A 233 -12.59 -6.91 -7.64
C ALA A 233 -13.68 -6.65 -6.57
N THR A 234 -13.49 -5.67 -5.68
CA THR A 234 -14.50 -5.25 -4.71
C THR A 234 -15.80 -4.80 -5.39
N PHE A 235 -15.74 -3.97 -6.43
CA PHE A 235 -16.95 -3.55 -7.14
C PHE A 235 -17.58 -4.65 -8.01
N ALA A 236 -16.78 -5.55 -8.57
CA ALA A 236 -17.29 -6.74 -9.25
C ALA A 236 -18.10 -7.61 -8.29
N TRP A 237 -17.57 -7.84 -7.08
CA TRP A 237 -18.28 -8.55 -6.02
C TRP A 237 -19.59 -7.82 -5.64
N TYR A 238 -19.52 -6.53 -5.31
CA TYR A 238 -20.73 -5.77 -4.96
C TYR A 238 -21.79 -5.76 -6.06
N HIS A 239 -21.39 -5.59 -7.33
CA HIS A 239 -22.34 -5.65 -8.45
C HIS A 239 -23.00 -7.02 -8.54
N ARG A 240 -22.25 -8.10 -8.37
CA ARG A 240 -22.79 -9.46 -8.40
C ARG A 240 -23.80 -9.71 -7.27
N GLU A 241 -23.49 -9.27 -6.05
CA GLU A 241 -24.37 -9.50 -4.89
C GLU A 241 -25.62 -8.60 -4.90
N THR A 242 -25.53 -7.39 -5.46
CA THR A 242 -26.60 -6.38 -5.36
C THR A 242 -27.33 -6.09 -6.68
N GLY A 243 -26.76 -6.50 -7.83
CA GLY A 243 -27.21 -6.09 -9.16
C GLY A 243 -27.05 -4.58 -9.43
N SER A 244 -26.28 -3.85 -8.61
CA SER A 244 -26.20 -2.40 -8.70
C SER A 244 -25.43 -1.93 -9.94
N GLU A 245 -26.10 -1.18 -10.81
CA GLU A 245 -25.48 -0.55 -11.99
C GLU A 245 -24.41 0.47 -11.59
N ALA A 246 -24.60 1.17 -10.47
CA ALA A 246 -23.62 2.13 -9.99
C ALA A 246 -22.27 1.47 -9.64
N HIS A 247 -22.30 0.26 -9.06
CA HIS A 247 -21.08 -0.51 -8.81
C HIS A 247 -20.45 -1.01 -10.11
N TYR A 248 -21.27 -1.40 -11.10
CA TYR A 248 -20.78 -1.81 -12.41
C TYR A 248 -20.04 -0.69 -13.15
N LEU A 249 -20.58 0.54 -13.14
CA LEU A 249 -19.92 1.70 -13.75
C LEU A 249 -18.55 1.99 -13.10
N LYS A 250 -18.45 1.87 -11.77
CA LYS A 250 -17.18 2.00 -11.05
C LYS A 250 -16.18 0.91 -11.44
N LEU A 251 -16.62 -0.34 -11.55
CA LEU A 251 -15.81 -1.44 -12.06
C LEU A 251 -15.29 -1.15 -13.48
N LEU A 252 -16.17 -0.71 -14.38
CA LEU A 252 -15.78 -0.38 -15.76
C LEU A 252 -14.72 0.72 -15.81
N LYS A 253 -14.86 1.76 -14.97
CA LYS A 253 -13.86 2.82 -14.87
C LYS A 253 -12.49 2.28 -14.45
N LEU A 254 -12.43 1.45 -13.42
CA LEU A 254 -11.18 0.86 -12.95
C LEU A 254 -10.55 -0.07 -14.00
N ARG A 255 -11.37 -0.89 -14.68
CA ARG A 255 -10.93 -1.75 -15.80
C ARG A 255 -10.36 -0.93 -16.96
N HIS A 256 -10.98 0.20 -17.28
CA HIS A 256 -10.51 1.10 -18.33
C HIS A 256 -9.13 1.68 -18.00
N VAL A 257 -8.93 2.18 -16.77
CA VAL A 257 -7.64 2.77 -16.36
C VAL A 257 -6.55 1.71 -16.24
N LEU A 258 -6.85 0.53 -15.67
CA LEU A 258 -5.98 -0.64 -15.78
C LEU A 258 -5.69 -0.95 -17.26
N GLY A 259 -6.64 -0.69 -18.14
CA GLY A 259 -6.50 -0.89 -19.57
C GLY A 259 -5.43 -0.03 -20.24
N LEU A 260 -5.30 1.22 -19.82
CA LEU A 260 -4.32 2.17 -20.33
C LEU A 260 -2.88 1.75 -19.99
N LEU A 261 -2.69 0.99 -18.91
CA LEU A 261 -1.37 0.54 -18.44
C LEU A 261 -0.82 -0.68 -19.22
N LYS A 262 -1.57 -1.22 -20.19
CA LYS A 262 -1.27 -2.45 -20.94
C LYS A 262 0.07 -2.43 -21.68
N GLU A 263 0.43 -1.29 -22.25
CA GLU A 263 1.64 -1.20 -23.10
C GLU A 263 2.94 -1.29 -22.29
N GLN A 264 2.88 -1.02 -20.99
CA GLN A 264 4.06 -0.93 -20.13
C GLN A 264 4.23 -2.12 -19.20
N TRP A 265 3.14 -2.72 -18.72
CA TRP A 265 3.18 -3.74 -17.67
C TRP A 265 2.42 -5.01 -18.07
N PRO A 266 3.14 -6.08 -18.49
CA PRO A 266 2.51 -7.33 -18.92
C PRO A 266 1.58 -7.96 -17.89
N ALA A 267 1.91 -7.88 -16.59
CA ALA A 267 1.09 -8.43 -15.49
C ALA A 267 -0.37 -7.94 -15.47
N ARG A 268 -0.67 -6.82 -16.14
CA ARG A 268 -2.04 -6.31 -16.29
C ARG A 268 -2.93 -7.23 -17.11
N SER A 269 -2.42 -7.95 -18.13
CA SER A 269 -3.27 -8.87 -18.92
C SER A 269 -3.90 -9.91 -18.01
N ASP A 270 -3.10 -10.46 -17.12
CA ASP A 270 -3.52 -11.49 -16.17
C ASP A 270 -4.61 -10.95 -15.24
N TYR A 271 -4.46 -9.71 -14.75
CA TYR A 271 -5.49 -9.05 -13.93
C TYR A 271 -6.81 -8.82 -14.67
N LEU A 272 -6.77 -8.42 -15.94
CA LEU A 272 -8.01 -8.27 -16.70
C LEU A 272 -8.67 -9.60 -17.03
N ASP A 273 -7.87 -10.61 -17.37
CA ASP A 273 -8.37 -11.96 -17.65
C ASP A 273 -9.03 -12.56 -16.40
N LEU A 274 -8.44 -12.33 -15.21
CA LEU A 274 -9.05 -12.67 -13.92
C LEU A 274 -10.36 -11.90 -13.69
N LEU A 275 -10.41 -10.60 -13.96
CA LEU A 275 -11.65 -9.81 -13.83
C LEU A 275 -12.74 -10.25 -14.82
N GLU A 276 -12.37 -10.77 -15.99
CA GLU A 276 -13.32 -11.38 -16.92
C GLU A 276 -13.83 -12.74 -16.43
N GLY A 277 -12.95 -13.56 -15.83
CA GLY A 277 -13.29 -14.86 -15.23
C GLY A 277 -14.13 -14.76 -13.95
N THR A 278 -13.89 -13.74 -13.10
CA THR A 278 -14.69 -13.49 -11.88
C THR A 278 -16.14 -13.09 -12.17
N GLY A 279 -16.47 -12.74 -13.42
CA GLY A 279 -17.85 -12.64 -13.89
C GLY A 279 -18.62 -13.97 -13.84
N PHE A 280 -17.95 -15.13 -13.72
CA PHE A 280 -18.59 -16.44 -13.84
C PHE A 280 -18.29 -17.47 -12.73
N THR A 281 -17.17 -17.38 -11.99
CA THR A 281 -16.88 -18.34 -10.88
C THR A 281 -16.02 -17.72 -9.79
N TYR A 282 -16.44 -17.86 -8.53
CA TYR A 282 -15.70 -17.46 -7.33
C TYR A 282 -14.67 -18.55 -6.96
N THR A 283 -13.40 -18.20 -6.89
CA THR A 283 -12.45 -18.86 -5.98
C THR A 283 -12.14 -17.84 -4.90
N GLY A 284 -12.66 -18.06 -3.69
CA GLY A 284 -12.51 -17.16 -2.57
C GLY A 284 -11.07 -16.96 -2.17
N ALA A 285 -10.46 -15.94 -2.75
CA ALA A 285 -9.27 -15.22 -2.36
C ALA A 285 -8.96 -14.35 -3.58
N ALA A 286 -9.09 -13.03 -3.48
CA ALA A 286 -8.61 -12.11 -4.52
C ALA A 286 -7.06 -12.08 -4.63
N PHE A 287 -6.41 -13.09 -4.05
CA PHE A 287 -5.01 -13.19 -3.68
C PHE A 287 -4.69 -14.68 -3.41
N GLN A 288 -4.71 -15.50 -4.47
CA GLN A 288 -4.05 -16.81 -4.48
C GLN A 288 -2.66 -16.68 -5.08
#